data_AF-A0A964YQX1-F1
#
_entry.id   AF-A0A964YQX1-F1
#
_cell.length_a   1.000
_cell.length_b   1.000
_cell.length_c   1.000
_cell.angle_alpha   90.00
_cell.angle_beta   90.00
_cell.angle_gamma   90.00
#
_symmetry.space_group_name_H-M   'P 1'
#
loop_
_entity.id
_entity.type
_entity.pdbx_description
1 polymer ?
#
loop_
_entity_poly.entity_id
_entity_poly.type
_entity_poly.pdbx_seq_one_letter_code
_entity_poly.pdbx_strand_id
1 'polypeptide(L)'
;MKILSLIALVLFTSVRLGFGQNFQGEKFIPKPGKPKAATCAPPTTTSFLELNNVRAMIHTAGNLWQRPNENLSQYEVPKNSGIMALFTAALWLGGTDVNNQLKLAALRYRNGQDYWTGPLSQVFAETTYEECEKYDKHFISTRDEIREFNAWFETGLSDQQNGTNQQAVLFPNYLVPEIIKTWPAHGNTALGQDYYLAPFYDFNDDGTYNWEDGDYPWYDIKQDKQCNIDREVTSTPKRVPIPLVWKFGRKPLLLRRTMKSTT
;
A
#
# COMPACT_ATOMS: atom_id res chain seq x y z
N MET A 1 -5.16 74.04 -19.78
CA MET A 1 -4.00 73.15 -20.08
C MET A 1 -3.68 72.08 -19.02
N LYS A 2 -4.53 71.79 -18.03
CA LYS A 2 -4.25 70.75 -17.01
C LYS A 2 -5.12 69.48 -17.11
N ILE A 3 -6.18 69.49 -17.91
CA ILE A 3 -7.11 68.33 -18.04
C ILE A 3 -6.70 67.38 -19.17
N LEU A 4 -6.04 67.88 -20.23
CA LEU A 4 -5.55 67.02 -21.32
C LEU A 4 -4.35 66.15 -20.94
N SER A 5 -3.59 66.49 -19.89
CA SER A 5 -2.41 65.71 -19.49
C SER A 5 -2.74 64.50 -18.62
N LEU A 6 -3.92 64.46 -17.99
CA LEU A 6 -4.33 63.32 -17.16
C LEU A 6 -4.87 62.15 -17.99
N ILE A 7 -5.48 62.45 -19.14
CA ILE A 7 -6.06 61.43 -20.04
C ILE A 7 -4.96 60.65 -20.77
N ALA A 8 -3.82 61.30 -21.05
CA ALA A 8 -2.67 60.65 -21.68
C ALA A 8 -1.93 59.66 -20.76
N LEU A 9 -2.03 59.80 -19.43
CA LEU A 9 -1.36 58.92 -18.48
C LEU A 9 -2.14 57.61 -18.23
N VAL A 10 -3.46 57.61 -18.42
CA VAL A 10 -4.32 56.41 -18.24
C VAL A 10 -4.23 55.46 -19.44
N LEU A 11 -3.78 55.93 -20.60
CA LEU A 11 -3.58 55.12 -21.81
C LEU A 11 -2.27 54.33 -21.85
N PHE A 12 -1.40 54.48 -20.85
CA PHE A 12 -0.11 53.76 -20.75
C PHE A 12 -0.10 52.60 -19.75
N THR A 13 -1.25 52.16 -19.22
CA THR A 13 -1.33 50.83 -18.58
C THR A 13 -1.33 49.77 -19.67
N SER A 14 -0.12 49.38 -20.10
CA SER A 14 0.10 48.24 -20.97
C SER A 14 -0.52 47.00 -20.32
N VAL A 15 -1.69 46.60 -20.82
CA VAL A 15 -2.24 45.27 -20.57
C VAL A 15 -1.25 44.29 -21.20
N ARG A 16 -0.36 43.72 -20.39
CA ARG A 16 0.44 42.56 -20.78
C ARG A 16 -0.51 41.37 -20.86
N LEU A 17 -1.21 41.24 -21.98
CA LEU A 17 -1.81 39.96 -22.37
C LEU A 17 -0.65 38.99 -22.61
N GLY A 18 -0.29 38.24 -21.57
CA GLY A 18 0.60 37.10 -21.69
C GLY A 18 -0.12 36.04 -22.51
N PHE A 19 0.12 36.01 -23.81
CA PHE A 19 -0.24 34.86 -24.63
C PHE A 19 0.75 33.75 -24.28
N GLY A 20 0.26 32.71 -23.61
CA GLY A 20 1.00 31.46 -23.50
C GLY A 20 1.30 30.94 -24.90
N GLN A 21 2.53 30.53 -25.15
CA GLN A 21 2.89 29.93 -26.43
C GLN A 21 2.05 28.67 -26.64
N ASN A 22 1.32 28.59 -27.76
CA ASN A 22 0.63 27.35 -28.12
C ASN A 22 1.67 26.23 -28.22
N PHE A 23 1.39 25.08 -27.61
CA PHE A 23 2.26 23.91 -27.67
C PHE A 23 2.55 23.57 -29.15
N GLN A 24 3.79 23.78 -29.58
CA GLN A 24 4.26 23.50 -30.94
C GLN A 24 4.75 22.05 -31.13
N GLY A 25 4.64 21.20 -30.11
CA GLY A 25 4.94 19.79 -30.25
C GLY A 25 3.86 19.06 -31.05
N GLU A 26 4.22 17.91 -31.62
CA GLU A 26 3.26 17.02 -32.26
C GLU A 26 2.14 16.67 -31.28
N LYS A 27 0.88 16.82 -31.71
CA LYS A 27 -0.27 16.35 -30.92
C LYS A 27 -0.08 14.86 -30.69
N PHE A 28 0.08 14.45 -29.43
CA PHE A 28 0.06 13.04 -29.06
C PHE A 28 -1.30 12.46 -29.50
N ILE A 29 -1.28 11.62 -30.54
CA ILE A 29 -2.45 10.83 -30.92
C ILE A 29 -2.47 9.66 -29.93
N PRO A 30 -3.44 9.59 -29.01
CA PRO A 30 -3.52 8.46 -28.11
C PRO A 30 -3.79 7.21 -28.95
N LYS A 31 -2.80 6.32 -29.03
CA LYS A 31 -3.02 4.98 -29.56
C LYS A 31 -4.12 4.33 -28.71
N PRO A 32 -5.11 3.65 -29.31
CA PRO A 32 -6.13 2.95 -28.54
C PRO A 32 -5.43 2.02 -27.55
N GLY A 33 -5.76 2.19 -26.27
CA GLY A 33 -5.13 1.45 -25.18
C GLY A 33 -5.37 -0.04 -25.38
N LYS A 34 -4.29 -0.83 -25.45
CA LYS A 34 -4.39 -2.28 -25.31
C LYS A 34 -5.00 -2.58 -23.93
N PRO A 35 -5.82 -3.64 -23.78
CA PRO A 35 -6.32 -4.03 -22.47
C PRO A 35 -5.14 -4.21 -21.50
N LYS A 36 -5.13 -3.42 -20.43
CA LYS A 36 -4.00 -3.24 -19.51
C LYS A 36 -3.79 -4.41 -18.53
N ALA A 37 -4.64 -5.43 -18.57
CA ALA A 37 -4.38 -6.72 -17.94
C ALA A 37 -5.08 -7.81 -18.74
N ALA A 38 -4.31 -8.63 -19.44
CA ALA A 38 -4.80 -9.97 -19.73
C ALA A 38 -4.91 -10.68 -18.37
N THR A 39 -6.10 -11.23 -18.12
CA THR A 39 -6.52 -12.22 -17.11
C THR A 39 -6.94 -11.84 -15.68
N CYS A 40 -6.85 -10.61 -15.18
CA CYS A 40 -7.34 -10.29 -13.81
C CYS A 40 -8.53 -9.32 -13.76
N ALA A 41 -9.49 -9.60 -12.88
CA ALA A 41 -10.56 -8.66 -12.56
C ALA A 41 -10.00 -7.38 -11.91
N PRO A 42 -10.60 -6.20 -12.16
CA PRO A 42 -10.25 -4.98 -11.46
C PRO A 42 -10.44 -5.15 -9.94
N PRO A 43 -9.46 -4.77 -9.09
CA PRO A 43 -9.60 -4.88 -7.64
C PRO A 43 -10.70 -3.98 -7.10
N THR A 44 -11.48 -4.49 -6.13
CA THR A 44 -12.65 -3.79 -5.58
C THR A 44 -12.56 -3.56 -4.07
N THR A 45 -11.67 -4.25 -3.38
CA THR A 45 -11.61 -4.19 -1.92
C THR A 45 -11.23 -2.80 -1.40
N THR A 46 -11.99 -2.37 -0.39
CA THR A 46 -11.86 -1.07 0.27
C THR A 46 -11.81 -1.27 1.78
N SER A 47 -10.92 -0.57 2.47
CA SER A 47 -10.84 -0.57 3.94
C SER A 47 -10.53 0.82 4.47
N PHE A 48 -10.79 1.04 5.75
CA PHE A 48 -10.49 2.32 6.40
C PHE A 48 -9.31 2.18 7.36
N LEU A 49 -8.35 3.08 7.23
CA LEU A 49 -7.31 3.31 8.23
C LEU A 49 -7.84 4.36 9.22
N GLU A 50 -8.04 3.96 10.46
CA GLU A 50 -8.64 4.79 11.50
C GLU A 50 -7.73 4.90 12.72
N LEU A 51 -6.74 5.80 12.66
CA LEU A 51 -5.73 5.97 13.71
C LEU A 51 -5.47 7.45 13.97
N ASN A 52 -5.10 7.80 15.20
CA ASN A 52 -4.67 9.16 15.58
C ASN A 52 -5.63 10.26 15.09
N ASN A 53 -6.94 10.04 15.21
CA ASN A 53 -7.97 10.99 14.77
C ASN A 53 -8.02 11.23 13.25
N VAL A 54 -7.49 10.30 12.46
CA VAL A 54 -7.60 10.25 10.99
C VAL A 54 -8.52 9.10 10.62
N ARG A 55 -9.38 9.31 9.62
CA ARG A 55 -10.12 8.24 8.93
C ARG A 55 -9.83 8.33 7.44
N ALA A 56 -9.16 7.33 6.90
CA ALA A 56 -8.65 7.33 5.53
C ALA A 56 -9.07 6.07 4.77
N MET A 57 -9.77 6.22 3.66
CA MET A 57 -10.15 5.10 2.78
C MET A 57 -8.97 4.62 1.93
N ILE A 58 -8.68 3.33 1.95
CA ILE A 58 -7.62 2.69 1.17
C ILE A 58 -8.25 1.65 0.24
N HIS A 59 -7.85 1.66 -1.04
CA HIS A 59 -8.22 0.65 -2.01
C HIS A 59 -7.05 -0.26 -2.37
N THR A 60 -7.37 -1.49 -2.75
CA THR A 60 -6.42 -2.42 -3.38
C THR A 60 -6.01 -1.96 -4.79
N ALA A 61 -6.89 -1.23 -5.48
CA ALA A 61 -6.71 -0.68 -6.84
C ALA A 61 -5.67 0.45 -7.01
N GLY A 62 -4.90 0.79 -5.98
CA GLY A 62 -3.75 1.72 -6.05
C GLY A 62 -4.08 3.22 -5.90
N ASN A 63 -5.35 3.60 -5.97
CA ASN A 63 -5.83 4.94 -5.61
C ASN A 63 -6.20 5.01 -4.12
N LEU A 64 -5.98 6.17 -3.49
CA LEU A 64 -6.22 6.41 -2.08
C LEU A 64 -7.24 7.52 -1.88
N TRP A 65 -8.10 7.33 -0.89
CA TRP A 65 -9.02 8.31 -0.33
C TRP A 65 -10.03 8.93 -1.31
N GLN A 66 -10.29 8.28 -2.44
CA GLN A 66 -11.27 8.74 -3.43
C GLN A 66 -12.29 7.64 -3.72
N ARG A 67 -13.57 7.94 -3.47
CA ARG A 67 -14.67 7.00 -3.79
C ARG A 67 -14.69 6.73 -5.31
N PRO A 68 -14.73 5.46 -5.74
CA PRO A 68 -14.89 5.13 -7.14
C PRO A 68 -16.17 5.77 -7.69
N ASN A 69 -16.11 6.29 -8.92
CA ASN A 69 -17.24 6.83 -9.69
C ASN A 69 -18.00 8.03 -9.10
N GLU A 70 -17.70 8.46 -7.87
CA GLU A 70 -18.41 9.55 -7.19
C GLU A 70 -17.56 10.81 -7.05
N ASN A 71 -16.25 10.73 -7.34
CA ASN A 71 -15.30 11.84 -7.22
C ASN A 71 -15.31 12.53 -5.84
N LEU A 72 -15.61 11.76 -4.79
CA LEU A 72 -15.67 12.22 -3.40
C LEU A 72 -14.41 11.82 -2.64
N SER A 73 -13.88 12.73 -1.81
CA SER A 73 -12.78 12.46 -0.90
C SER A 73 -13.23 11.69 0.35
N GLN A 74 -12.32 10.89 0.90
CA GLN A 74 -12.44 10.06 2.09
C GLN A 74 -11.15 10.06 2.93
N TYR A 75 -10.44 11.19 2.95
CA TYR A 75 -9.35 11.45 3.90
C TYR A 75 -9.81 12.49 4.92
N GLU A 76 -10.34 12.02 6.04
CA GLU A 76 -11.04 12.82 7.03
C GLU A 76 -10.15 13.06 8.26
N VAL A 77 -9.93 14.33 8.59
CA VAL A 77 -9.15 14.79 9.75
C VAL A 77 -9.74 16.11 10.27
N PRO A 78 -10.21 16.20 11.53
CA PRO A 78 -10.42 15.12 12.51
C PRO A 78 -11.42 14.05 12.07
N LYS A 79 -11.27 12.81 12.55
CA LYS A 79 -12.25 11.73 12.35
C LYS A 79 -13.63 12.18 12.85
N ASN A 80 -14.67 11.91 12.07
CA ASN A 80 -16.07 12.31 12.31
C ASN A 80 -16.35 13.82 12.24
N SER A 81 -15.42 14.64 11.72
CA SER A 81 -15.65 16.07 11.50
C SER A 81 -16.43 16.39 10.22
N GLY A 82 -16.46 15.46 9.26
CA GLY A 82 -16.92 15.74 7.90
C GLY A 82 -15.98 16.62 7.08
N ILE A 83 -14.77 16.91 7.58
CA ILE A 83 -13.75 17.72 6.89
C ILE A 83 -12.75 16.80 6.22
N MET A 84 -12.67 16.91 4.89
CA MET A 84 -11.80 16.11 4.05
C MET A 84 -10.53 16.89 3.70
N ALA A 85 -9.40 16.54 4.31
CA ALA A 85 -8.17 17.30 4.18
C ALA A 85 -7.40 17.02 2.87
N LEU A 86 -7.51 15.80 2.32
CA LEU A 86 -6.83 15.41 1.07
C LEU A 86 -7.84 14.81 0.09
N PHE A 87 -7.77 15.23 -1.17
CA PHE A 87 -8.77 14.81 -2.15
C PHE A 87 -8.57 13.38 -2.67
N THR A 88 -7.36 13.08 -3.13
CA THR A 88 -6.96 11.76 -3.67
C THR A 88 -5.44 11.65 -3.62
N ALA A 89 -4.92 10.44 -3.56
CA ALA A 89 -3.53 10.16 -3.87
C ALA A 89 -3.45 8.89 -4.72
N ALA A 90 -2.45 8.82 -5.59
CA ALA A 90 -2.15 7.64 -6.37
C ALA A 90 -0.64 7.49 -6.46
N LEU A 91 -0.17 6.26 -6.42
CA LEU A 91 1.21 5.97 -6.75
C LEU A 91 1.36 6.01 -8.27
N TRP A 92 2.42 6.67 -8.74
CA TRP A 92 2.87 6.54 -10.11
C TRP A 92 4.19 5.79 -10.13
N LEU A 93 4.29 4.84 -11.05
CA LEU A 93 5.49 4.05 -11.27
C LEU A 93 5.76 4.02 -12.77
N GLY A 94 7.03 3.85 -13.12
CA GLY A 94 7.45 3.79 -14.51
C GLY A 94 8.79 3.08 -14.62
N GLY A 95 8.98 2.34 -15.72
CA GLY A 95 10.23 1.71 -16.05
C GLY A 95 10.28 1.34 -17.53
N THR A 96 11.45 1.01 -18.03
CA THR A 96 11.62 0.48 -19.39
C THR A 96 11.87 -1.01 -19.32
N ASP A 97 11.29 -1.77 -20.25
CA ASP A 97 11.64 -3.18 -20.41
C ASP A 97 12.99 -3.35 -21.14
N VAL A 98 13.41 -4.61 -21.32
CA VAL A 98 14.65 -4.97 -22.02
C VAL A 98 14.70 -4.48 -23.48
N ASN A 99 13.55 -4.12 -24.07
CA ASN A 99 13.42 -3.60 -25.43
C ASN A 99 13.29 -2.06 -25.46
N ASN A 100 13.60 -1.38 -24.35
CA ASN A 100 13.44 0.07 -24.17
C ASN A 100 11.99 0.56 -24.32
N GLN A 101 10.98 -0.30 -24.15
CA GLN A 101 9.58 0.12 -24.16
C GLN A 101 9.20 0.63 -22.77
N LEU A 102 8.63 1.84 -22.73
CA LEU A 102 8.11 2.44 -21.49
C LEU A 102 6.91 1.64 -20.99
N LYS A 103 6.96 1.22 -19.73
CA LYS A 103 5.87 0.64 -18.95
C LYS A 103 5.54 1.65 -17.84
N LEU A 104 4.34 2.21 -17.85
CA LEU A 104 3.91 3.29 -16.95
C LEU A 104 2.54 2.99 -16.33
N ALA A 105 2.43 3.26 -15.04
CA ALA A 105 1.21 3.31 -14.24
C ALA A 105 1.15 4.72 -13.69
N ALA A 106 0.26 5.52 -14.24
CA ALA A 106 0.17 6.95 -13.97
C ALA A 106 -1.30 7.36 -13.95
N LEU A 107 -2.07 6.65 -13.13
CA LEU A 107 -3.50 6.86 -12.99
C LEU A 107 -3.77 8.27 -12.46
N ARG A 108 -4.59 9.03 -13.19
CA ARG A 108 -5.09 10.35 -12.76
C ARG A 108 -6.53 10.23 -12.35
N TYR A 109 -6.84 10.56 -11.09
CA TYR A 109 -8.22 10.62 -10.56
C TYR A 109 -9.05 9.37 -10.83
N ARG A 110 -8.41 8.18 -10.81
CA ARG A 110 -9.04 6.90 -11.11
C ARG A 110 -9.63 6.78 -12.54
N ASN A 111 -9.12 7.56 -13.49
CA ASN A 111 -9.44 7.41 -14.91
C ASN A 111 -8.64 6.26 -15.52
N GLY A 112 -9.18 5.04 -15.41
CA GLY A 112 -8.56 3.80 -15.85
C GLY A 112 -8.16 2.89 -14.68
N GLN A 113 -7.49 1.79 -15.01
CA GLN A 113 -6.95 0.84 -14.03
C GLN A 113 -5.52 0.50 -14.45
N ASP A 114 -4.56 0.75 -13.55
CA ASP A 114 -3.14 0.46 -13.77
C ASP A 114 -2.57 -0.55 -12.75
N TYR A 115 -3.33 -0.88 -11.71
CA TYR A 115 -2.92 -1.78 -10.62
C TYR A 115 -3.83 -2.98 -10.52
N TRP A 116 -3.24 -4.16 -10.33
CA TRP A 116 -3.96 -5.37 -9.97
C TRP A 116 -3.42 -5.89 -8.64
N THR A 117 -4.15 -6.82 -8.04
CA THR A 117 -3.76 -7.50 -6.82
C THR A 117 -3.01 -8.78 -7.13
N GLY A 118 -2.24 -9.25 -6.16
CA GLY A 118 -1.54 -10.53 -6.26
C GLY A 118 -0.07 -10.41 -6.64
N PRO A 119 0.74 -11.39 -6.18
CA PRO A 119 2.16 -11.46 -6.49
C PRO A 119 2.39 -11.77 -7.97
N LEU A 120 3.58 -11.42 -8.44
CA LEU A 120 4.06 -11.70 -9.79
C LEU A 120 5.11 -12.79 -9.78
N SER A 121 5.17 -13.55 -10.87
CA SER A 121 6.31 -14.40 -11.16
C SER A 121 7.58 -13.56 -11.35
N GLN A 122 8.72 -14.05 -10.84
CA GLN A 122 9.99 -13.31 -10.86
C GLN A 122 10.53 -13.13 -12.28
N VAL A 123 10.26 -14.08 -13.18
CA VAL A 123 10.83 -14.10 -14.53
C VAL A 123 9.98 -13.31 -15.52
N PHE A 124 8.67 -13.58 -15.57
CA PHE A 124 7.79 -13.04 -16.60
C PHE A 124 6.91 -11.89 -16.12
N ALA A 125 6.93 -11.58 -14.82
CA ALA A 125 6.06 -10.56 -14.24
C ALA A 125 4.56 -10.84 -14.50
N GLU A 126 4.17 -12.11 -14.40
CA GLU A 126 2.80 -12.60 -14.67
C GLU A 126 2.12 -13.11 -13.40
N THR A 127 0.79 -13.18 -13.45
CA THR A 127 -0.07 -13.70 -12.37
C THR A 127 -1.35 -14.28 -12.98
N THR A 128 -2.09 -15.07 -12.21
CA THR A 128 -3.33 -15.71 -12.64
C THR A 128 -4.57 -15.01 -12.07
N TYR A 129 -5.74 -15.30 -12.64
CA TYR A 129 -7.00 -14.73 -12.16
C TYR A 129 -7.26 -15.07 -10.68
N GLU A 130 -7.01 -16.33 -10.31
CA GLU A 130 -7.24 -16.86 -8.98
C GLU A 130 -6.33 -16.20 -7.94
N GLU A 131 -5.07 -15.96 -8.30
CA GLU A 131 -4.12 -15.24 -7.43
C GLU A 131 -4.53 -13.77 -7.28
N CYS A 132 -4.99 -13.12 -8.35
CA CYS A 132 -5.52 -11.76 -8.24
C CYS A 132 -6.70 -11.66 -7.27
N GLU A 133 -7.66 -12.58 -7.35
CA GLU A 133 -8.84 -12.62 -6.48
C GLU A 133 -8.45 -12.91 -5.02
N LYS A 134 -7.60 -13.92 -4.79
CA LYS A 134 -7.12 -14.30 -3.45
C LYS A 134 -6.44 -13.14 -2.71
N TYR A 135 -5.74 -12.28 -3.44
CA TYR A 135 -5.02 -11.14 -2.90
C TYR A 135 -5.79 -9.81 -3.02
N ASP A 136 -7.04 -9.80 -3.49
CA ASP A 136 -7.90 -8.60 -3.46
C ASP A 136 -8.45 -8.36 -2.05
N LYS A 137 -7.54 -8.20 -1.09
CA LYS A 137 -7.84 -7.87 0.30
C LYS A 137 -6.69 -7.13 0.94
N HIS A 138 -6.98 -6.49 2.06
CA HIS A 138 -5.97 -5.90 2.93
C HIS A 138 -5.66 -6.85 4.07
N PHE A 139 -4.39 -7.18 4.27
CA PHE A 139 -3.95 -7.99 5.41
C PHE A 139 -3.70 -7.04 6.58
N ILE A 140 -4.69 -6.90 7.46
CA ILE A 140 -4.67 -5.92 8.55
C ILE A 140 -4.35 -6.65 9.85
N SER A 141 -3.23 -6.29 10.47
CA SER A 141 -2.89 -6.67 11.84
C SER A 141 -2.66 -5.43 12.70
N THR A 142 -2.66 -5.62 14.02
CA THR A 142 -2.28 -4.60 15.00
C THR A 142 -1.14 -5.08 15.88
N ARG A 143 -0.37 -4.12 16.38
CA ARG A 143 0.71 -4.42 17.34
C ARG A 143 0.17 -5.06 18.63
N ASP A 144 -1.03 -4.68 19.05
CA ASP A 144 -1.63 -5.22 20.27
C ASP A 144 -2.02 -6.70 20.11
N GLU A 145 -2.63 -7.09 18.98
CA GLU A 145 -2.91 -8.50 18.66
C GLU A 145 -1.62 -9.34 18.64
N ILE A 146 -0.55 -8.82 18.04
CA ILE A 146 0.73 -9.54 17.98
C ILE A 146 1.41 -9.63 19.35
N ARG A 147 1.32 -8.60 20.18
CA ARG A 147 1.84 -8.64 21.55
C ARG A 147 1.11 -9.67 22.40
N GLU A 148 -0.22 -9.74 22.29
CA GLU A 148 -1.04 -10.72 23.00
C GLU A 148 -0.71 -12.14 22.54
N PHE A 149 -0.59 -12.37 21.24
CA PHE A 149 -0.15 -13.66 20.69
C PHE A 149 1.23 -14.09 21.21
N ASN A 150 2.23 -13.19 21.17
CA ASN A 150 3.58 -13.51 21.65
C ASN A 150 3.57 -13.88 23.14
N ALA A 151 2.84 -13.13 23.98
CA ALA A 151 2.74 -13.42 25.40
C ALA A 151 2.00 -14.75 25.68
N TRP A 152 0.93 -15.03 24.93
CA TRP A 152 0.22 -16.31 25.00
C TRP A 152 1.14 -17.48 24.61
N PHE A 153 1.91 -17.34 23.53
CA PHE A 153 2.82 -18.37 23.04
C PHE A 153 3.98 -18.65 24.01
N GLU A 154 4.66 -17.60 24.49
CA GLU A 154 5.75 -17.72 25.47
C GLU A 154 5.29 -18.36 26.78
N THR A 155 4.07 -18.06 27.23
CA THR A 155 3.49 -18.70 28.43
C THR A 155 3.24 -20.20 28.19
N GLY A 156 2.78 -20.57 27.00
CA GLY A 156 2.59 -21.99 26.63
C GLY A 156 3.90 -22.78 26.63
N LEU A 157 4.98 -22.17 26.12
CA LEU A 157 6.31 -22.77 26.20
C LEU A 157 6.77 -22.93 27.65
N SER A 158 6.51 -21.93 28.50
CA SER A 158 6.84 -22.01 29.93
C SER A 158 6.04 -23.10 30.65
N ASP A 159 4.76 -23.26 30.32
CA ASP A 159 3.90 -24.31 30.86
C ASP A 159 4.40 -25.71 30.49
N GLN A 160 4.81 -25.91 29.23
CA GLN A 160 5.38 -27.17 28.77
C GLN A 160 6.70 -27.52 29.49
N GLN A 161 7.52 -26.52 29.82
CA GLN A 161 8.79 -26.71 30.53
C GLN A 161 8.61 -26.93 32.03
N ASN A 162 7.68 -26.20 32.67
CA ASN A 162 7.52 -26.18 34.12
C ASN A 162 6.36 -27.05 34.63
N GLY A 163 5.55 -27.64 33.74
CA GLY A 163 4.37 -28.41 34.09
C GLY A 163 3.24 -27.57 34.70
N THR A 164 3.19 -26.28 34.37
CA THR A 164 2.16 -25.35 34.85
C THR A 164 1.01 -25.22 33.87
N ASN A 165 -0.04 -24.46 34.23
CA ASN A 165 -1.18 -24.17 33.36
C ASN A 165 -1.48 -22.67 33.36
N GLN A 166 -0.44 -21.84 33.31
CA GLN A 166 -0.55 -20.38 33.37
C GLN A 166 -1.15 -19.80 32.10
N GLN A 167 -0.93 -20.42 30.94
CA GLN A 167 -1.47 -19.95 29.66
C GLN A 167 -3.00 -19.91 29.70
N ALA A 168 -3.63 -20.99 30.16
CA ALA A 168 -5.10 -21.04 30.28
C ALA A 168 -5.65 -20.09 31.36
N VAL A 169 -4.85 -19.79 32.39
CA VAL A 169 -5.23 -18.88 33.48
C VAL A 169 -5.10 -17.41 33.08
N LEU A 170 -4.03 -17.04 32.38
CA LEU A 170 -3.72 -15.67 31.97
C LEU A 170 -4.47 -15.25 30.70
N PHE A 171 -4.74 -16.21 29.80
CA PHE A 171 -5.41 -15.98 28.52
C PHE A 171 -6.67 -16.82 28.37
N PRO A 172 -7.66 -16.69 29.28
CA PRO A 172 -8.88 -17.49 29.23
C PRO A 172 -9.68 -17.16 27.96
N ASN A 173 -10.06 -18.18 27.19
CA ASN A 173 -10.78 -18.06 25.92
C ASN A 173 -10.05 -17.28 24.82
N TYR A 174 -8.73 -17.10 24.92
CA TYR A 174 -7.96 -16.48 23.84
C TYR A 174 -8.01 -17.35 22.58
N LEU A 175 -8.27 -16.72 21.44
CA LEU A 175 -8.26 -17.35 20.14
C LEU A 175 -7.27 -16.61 19.26
N VAL A 176 -6.31 -17.34 18.69
CA VAL A 176 -5.31 -16.77 17.77
C VAL A 176 -6.04 -16.06 16.61
N PRO A 177 -5.80 -14.74 16.42
CA PRO A 177 -6.41 -13.97 15.34
C PRO A 177 -6.15 -14.57 13.96
N GLU A 178 -7.16 -14.52 13.09
CA GLU A 178 -7.08 -15.11 11.75
C GLU A 178 -5.95 -14.52 10.89
N ILE A 179 -5.60 -13.25 11.11
CA ILE A 179 -4.51 -12.59 10.39
C ILE A 179 -3.15 -13.23 10.69
N ILE A 180 -2.95 -13.78 11.90
CA ILE A 180 -1.72 -14.50 12.26
C ILE A 180 -1.73 -15.87 11.56
N LYS A 181 -2.88 -16.53 11.45
CA LYS A 181 -2.96 -17.83 10.76
C LYS A 181 -2.79 -17.72 9.24
N THR A 182 -3.28 -16.62 8.67
CA THR A 182 -3.38 -16.42 7.21
C THR A 182 -2.43 -15.38 6.66
N TRP A 183 -1.36 -15.08 7.41
CA TRP A 183 -0.36 -14.10 7.00
C TRP A 183 0.28 -14.52 5.67
N PRO A 184 0.33 -13.65 4.65
CA PRO A 184 0.85 -14.00 3.34
C PRO A 184 2.37 -13.86 3.32
N ALA A 185 3.06 -14.53 4.24
CA ALA A 185 4.51 -14.48 4.35
C ALA A 185 5.18 -14.99 3.08
N HIS A 186 4.62 -16.07 2.51
CA HIS A 186 5.20 -16.78 1.39
C HIS A 186 4.36 -16.78 0.12
N GLY A 187 5.05 -16.64 -1.01
CA GLY A 187 4.48 -16.83 -2.33
C GLY A 187 4.57 -18.28 -2.80
N ASN A 188 3.79 -18.61 -3.81
CA ASN A 188 3.82 -19.91 -4.43
C ASN A 188 4.99 -20.03 -5.41
N THR A 189 6.04 -20.73 -4.99
CA THR A 189 7.24 -20.97 -5.80
C THR A 189 6.97 -21.80 -7.05
N ALA A 190 5.93 -22.64 -7.07
CA ALA A 190 5.51 -23.36 -8.26
C ALA A 190 4.96 -22.44 -9.36
N LEU A 191 4.45 -21.26 -8.98
CA LEU A 191 4.06 -20.19 -9.92
C LEU A 191 5.21 -19.21 -10.21
N GLY A 192 6.43 -19.52 -9.75
CA GLY A 192 7.61 -18.68 -9.88
C GLY A 192 7.51 -17.37 -9.09
N GLN A 193 6.65 -17.29 -8.08
CA GLN A 193 6.52 -16.12 -7.22
C GLN A 193 7.72 -16.02 -6.26
N ASP A 194 7.92 -14.83 -5.70
CA ASP A 194 8.92 -14.64 -4.66
C ASP A 194 8.54 -15.43 -3.40
N TYR A 195 9.54 -16.07 -2.78
CA TYR A 195 9.30 -16.88 -1.58
C TYR A 195 8.97 -16.00 -0.38
N TYR A 196 9.48 -14.77 -0.31
CA TYR A 196 9.17 -13.84 0.79
C TYR A 196 8.32 -12.66 0.27
N LEU A 197 7.02 -12.72 0.54
CA LEU A 197 6.06 -11.68 0.14
C LEU A 197 5.83 -10.64 1.23
N ALA A 198 5.68 -11.07 2.48
CA ALA A 198 5.44 -10.20 3.63
C ALA A 198 6.45 -10.47 4.75
N PRO A 199 6.93 -9.43 5.46
CA PRO A 199 7.84 -9.62 6.57
C PRO A 199 7.13 -10.28 7.77
N PHE A 200 7.86 -11.15 8.47
CA PHE A 200 7.42 -11.82 9.69
C PHE A 200 8.58 -11.97 10.67
N TYR A 201 8.26 -12.18 11.94
CA TYR A 201 9.20 -12.66 12.95
C TYR A 201 9.18 -14.18 12.90
N ASP A 202 10.36 -14.74 12.68
CA ASP A 202 10.63 -16.16 12.66
C ASP A 202 11.19 -16.56 14.03
N PHE A 203 10.47 -17.39 14.77
CA PHE A 203 10.85 -17.77 16.13
C PHE A 203 11.92 -18.87 16.17
N ASN A 204 11.89 -19.78 15.21
CA ASN A 204 12.75 -20.97 15.17
C ASN A 204 13.90 -20.85 14.14
N ASP A 205 13.97 -19.72 13.41
CA ASP A 205 14.96 -19.39 12.38
C ASP A 205 14.97 -20.38 11.19
N ASP A 206 13.83 -21.02 10.87
CA ASP A 206 13.73 -21.98 9.77
C ASP A 206 13.41 -21.34 8.39
N GLY A 207 13.07 -20.05 8.39
CA GLY A 207 12.74 -19.24 7.22
C GLY A 207 11.33 -19.43 6.67
N THR A 208 10.48 -20.24 7.33
CA THR A 208 9.12 -20.61 6.91
C THR A 208 8.10 -20.21 7.96
N TYR A 209 7.23 -19.28 7.61
CA TYR A 209 6.15 -18.82 8.47
C TYR A 209 5.23 -19.95 8.94
N ASN A 210 5.28 -20.27 10.23
CA ASN A 210 4.33 -21.11 10.93
C ASN A 210 3.94 -20.51 12.28
N TRP A 211 2.66 -20.12 12.40
CA TRP A 211 2.15 -19.56 13.65
C TRP A 211 2.15 -20.57 14.81
N GLU A 212 2.12 -21.88 14.53
CA GLU A 212 2.21 -22.91 15.57
C GLU A 212 3.62 -23.02 16.18
N ASP A 213 4.64 -22.59 15.43
CA ASP A 213 6.04 -22.52 15.88
C ASP A 213 6.37 -21.18 16.55
N GLY A 214 5.41 -20.26 16.65
CA GLY A 214 5.57 -18.97 17.32
C GLY A 214 5.77 -17.80 16.38
N ASP A 215 5.65 -18.01 15.07
CA ASP A 215 5.84 -16.94 14.09
C ASP A 215 4.67 -15.98 14.05
N TYR A 216 4.97 -14.72 13.75
CA TYR A 216 3.96 -13.68 13.66
C TYR A 216 4.33 -12.56 12.69
N PRO A 217 3.34 -11.80 12.18
CA PRO A 217 3.56 -10.58 11.42
C PRO A 217 4.60 -9.65 12.04
N TRP A 218 5.60 -9.18 11.28
CA TRP A 218 6.70 -8.43 11.89
C TRP A 218 6.24 -7.12 12.56
N TYR A 219 6.47 -7.03 13.88
CA TYR A 219 6.36 -5.82 14.70
C TYR A 219 7.54 -5.75 15.65
N ASP A 220 8.05 -4.54 15.87
CA ASP A 220 9.00 -4.28 16.96
C ASP A 220 8.25 -4.24 18.30
N ILE A 221 7.99 -5.42 18.87
CA ILE A 221 7.31 -5.55 20.17
C ILE A 221 8.27 -5.35 21.34
N LYS A 222 9.54 -5.72 21.19
CA LYS A 222 10.58 -5.66 22.23
C LYS A 222 11.23 -4.28 22.35
N GLN A 223 10.98 -3.36 21.41
CA GLN A 223 11.53 -2.01 21.36
C GLN A 223 13.05 -1.98 21.35
N ASP A 224 13.67 -3.02 20.78
CA ASP A 224 15.11 -3.17 20.67
C ASP A 224 15.67 -2.45 19.44
N LYS A 225 14.81 -2.04 18.50
CA LYS A 225 15.22 -1.32 17.28
C LYS A 225 15.22 0.19 17.49
N GLN A 226 16.33 0.81 17.10
CA GLN A 226 16.44 2.26 17.12
C GLN A 226 15.88 2.82 15.81
N CYS A 227 14.70 3.44 15.89
CA CYS A 227 13.97 4.03 14.76
C CYS A 227 14.80 5.03 13.91
N ASN A 228 15.88 5.57 14.46
CA ASN A 228 16.73 6.57 13.81
C ASN A 228 17.86 5.98 12.95
N ILE A 229 18.22 4.70 13.15
CA ILE A 229 19.35 4.05 12.46
C ILE A 229 18.93 2.76 11.76
N ASP A 230 17.96 2.05 12.33
CA ASP A 230 17.50 0.77 11.80
C ASP A 230 16.44 1.03 10.73
N ARG A 231 16.92 1.09 9.48
CA ARG A 231 16.05 1.22 8.32
C ARG A 231 15.31 -0.07 7.99
N GLU A 232 15.64 -1.20 8.63
CA GLU A 232 14.91 -2.46 8.46
C GLU A 232 13.45 -2.31 8.90
N VAL A 233 12.52 -2.98 8.22
CA VAL A 233 11.08 -2.65 8.15
C VAL A 233 10.45 -2.54 9.54
N THR A 234 10.50 -1.36 10.15
CA THR A 234 9.83 -1.05 11.41
C THR A 234 8.45 -0.53 11.05
N SER A 235 7.45 -1.42 11.10
CA SER A 235 6.02 -1.11 10.96
C SER A 235 5.55 -0.29 12.18
N THR A 236 5.94 0.99 12.23
CA THR A 236 5.59 1.93 13.31
C THR A 236 4.32 2.75 13.01
N PRO A 237 3.24 2.12 12.53
CA PRO A 237 1.90 2.51 12.99
C PRO A 237 1.14 1.33 13.61
N LYS A 238 0.36 1.61 14.66
CA LYS A 238 -0.40 0.65 15.50
C LYS A 238 -1.39 -0.27 14.76
N ARG A 239 -1.68 -0.01 13.48
CA ARG A 239 -2.48 -0.85 12.58
C ARG A 239 -2.08 -0.50 11.15
N VAL A 240 -1.34 -1.36 10.47
CA VAL A 240 -1.04 -1.18 9.04
C VAL A 240 -1.87 -2.21 8.30
N PRO A 241 -2.86 -1.79 7.50
CA PRO A 241 -3.29 -2.59 6.38
C PRO A 241 -2.03 -2.84 5.55
N ILE A 242 -1.56 -4.08 5.45
CA ILE A 242 -0.66 -4.44 4.36
C ILE A 242 -1.52 -4.46 3.11
N PRO A 243 -1.59 -3.29 2.49
CA PRO A 243 -1.06 -3.24 1.15
C PRO A 243 -0.08 -2.06 0.98
N LEU A 244 0.39 -1.44 2.06
CA LEU A 244 1.18 -0.21 2.05
C LEU A 244 2.37 -0.31 3.03
N VAL A 245 3.45 -0.96 2.60
CA VAL A 245 4.78 -0.76 3.20
C VAL A 245 5.69 -0.19 2.10
N TRP A 246 6.01 1.10 2.21
CA TRP A 246 6.99 1.77 1.37
C TRP A 246 8.31 1.88 2.12
N LYS A 247 9.37 1.25 1.60
CA LYS A 247 10.76 1.56 1.97
C LYS A 247 11.56 1.82 0.71
N PHE A 248 12.08 3.04 0.57
CA PHE A 248 13.08 3.39 -0.43
C PHE A 248 14.48 3.16 0.16
N GLY A 249 15.15 2.08 -0.24
CA GLY A 249 16.56 1.85 0.09
C GLY A 249 17.07 0.42 -0.14
N ARG A 250 18.03 0.30 -1.07
CA ARG A 250 19.03 -0.75 -1.43
C ARG A 250 18.80 -2.27 -1.22
N LYS A 251 17.74 -2.76 -0.57
CA LYS A 251 17.31 -4.18 -0.65
C LYS A 251 15.78 -4.25 -0.59
N PRO A 252 15.09 -4.75 -1.64
CA PRO A 252 13.64 -4.69 -1.72
C PRO A 252 12.99 -5.90 -1.05
N LEU A 253 12.14 -5.68 -0.06
CA LEU A 253 11.02 -6.58 0.21
C LEU A 253 9.74 -5.74 0.19
N LEU A 254 9.22 -5.59 -1.03
CA LEU A 254 7.92 -5.01 -1.30
C LEU A 254 6.91 -6.14 -1.13
N LEU A 255 5.80 -5.91 -0.42
CA LEU A 255 4.57 -6.59 -0.85
C LEU A 255 4.30 -6.03 -2.25
N ARG A 256 4.77 -6.73 -3.28
CA ARG A 256 4.72 -6.27 -4.67
C ARG A 256 3.26 -6.11 -5.05
N ARG A 257 2.72 -4.90 -4.92
CA ARG A 257 1.52 -4.53 -5.66
C ARG A 257 1.86 -4.53 -7.13
N THR A 258 1.02 -5.21 -7.88
CA THR A 258 1.17 -5.46 -9.31
C THR A 258 1.03 -4.15 -10.07
N MET A 259 2.12 -3.69 -10.66
CA MET A 259 2.09 -2.73 -11.74
C MET A 259 2.16 -3.53 -13.04
N LYS A 260 1.01 -3.86 -13.63
CA LYS A 260 0.97 -4.47 -14.97
C LYS A 260 0.69 -3.34 -15.95
N SER A 261 1.76 -2.74 -16.47
CA SER A 261 1.65 -1.82 -17.60
C SER A 261 2.04 -2.60 -18.85
N THR A 262 1.07 -2.87 -19.72
CA THR A 262 1.30 -3.36 -21.07
C THR A 262 1.13 -2.23 -22.06
N THR A 263 2.22 -1.84 -22.70
CA THR A 263 2.21 -1.35 -24.09
C THR A 263 3.14 -2.20 -24.92
#